data_AF-A0A0Q8IN06-F1
#
_entry.id   AF-A0A0Q8IN06-F1
#
_cell.length_a   1.000
_cell.length_b   1.000
_cell.length_c   1.000
_cell.angle_alpha   90.00
_cell.angle_beta   90.00
_cell.angle_gamma   90.00
#
_symmetry.space_group_name_H-M   'P 1'
#
loop_
_entity.id
_entity.type
_entity.pdbx_description
1 polymer ?
#
loop_
_entity_poly.entity_id
_entity_poly.type
_entity_poly.pdbx_seq_one_letter_code
_entity_poly.pdbx_strand_id
1 'polypeptide(L)'
;MLECDLVLKGGVTSGVVYPQAIVEVARKYRLRNVGGTSAGAIAAAVAAAAEYRRQSSPGIDDFSGFDATAAIAKELGEDLLGLFQPSPPLAGVFAIGIELLGAEKKHRAWRVARTVARVFPWHFAVPAAVTVMLVVFAAPTENWALMALGTLLGTLMLFGSLAWSLGRTVLQTLPRHDFGICSGLSQPGFAKDSASPTAALTEWLADKIDVVAGRDPSGTPLTVGELEAKGVRVAAVTTDLSSRRPYELPLKSRHHFFSKAEFELLFPKRVIDYLVEGQEPLSGASPPDLFQLKVGAEFPVILVARMSLSFPGLIRAVPLYRFDDQLPAEGGDRGRVRRCLFSDGGISSNFPIHFFDTFLPRRPTFGITLTDWNAARHREIRVFLPKRWRQSTDLPIAPIVGLGDFAGSILQTAREWQDTLQSLLPGYAERIVEVRLDPEKEGGLNLTMSKGTIENLVEYGRQAGTTLTSQFDFDEHRWRRALSLLPELETTLRGFATSHASRPDGADPDALTYAAILGEYEPRSYENPAPWRETVLAPFASALADIGTAAQDRLGCTPVETVVEGTVPAVDSTIRLMAATDRAPRRSTEG
;
A
#
# COMPACT_ATOMS: atom_id res chain seq x y z
N MET A 1 20.95 -1.05 -21.98
CA MET A 1 19.73 -0.37 -21.47
C MET A 1 20.08 0.25 -20.12
N LEU A 2 19.58 1.45 -19.82
CA LEU A 2 19.78 2.09 -18.51
C LEU A 2 19.04 1.30 -17.42
N GLU A 3 19.29 1.57 -16.14
CA GLU A 3 18.57 0.94 -15.02
C GLU A 3 17.74 1.98 -14.28
N CYS A 4 16.58 1.59 -13.76
CA CYS A 4 15.79 2.43 -12.87
C CYS A 4 15.06 1.61 -11.80
N ASP A 5 14.59 2.32 -10.80
CA ASP A 5 13.58 1.85 -9.86
C ASP A 5 12.26 2.54 -10.16
N LEU A 6 11.14 1.90 -9.83
CA LEU A 6 9.80 2.41 -10.11
C LEU A 6 8.87 2.21 -8.90
N VAL A 7 8.23 3.28 -8.47
CA VAL A 7 7.30 3.29 -7.34
C VAL A 7 5.94 3.83 -7.77
N LEU A 8 4.90 3.08 -7.46
CA LEU A 8 3.53 3.32 -7.90
C LEU A 8 2.64 3.56 -6.67
N LYS A 9 1.98 4.72 -6.61
CA LYS A 9 1.06 5.07 -5.51
C LYS A 9 -0.16 4.13 -5.49
N GLY A 10 -0.78 3.96 -4.32
CA GLY A 10 -2.06 3.27 -4.22
C GLY A 10 -3.23 4.15 -4.65
N GLY A 11 -4.29 3.49 -5.14
CA GLY A 11 -5.55 4.14 -5.53
C GLY A 11 -6.38 3.23 -6.41
N VAL A 12 -7.69 3.22 -6.25
CA VAL A 12 -8.56 2.24 -6.95
C VAL A 12 -8.53 2.42 -8.48
N THR A 13 -8.50 3.67 -8.96
CA THR A 13 -8.39 3.99 -10.39
C THR A 13 -6.99 3.82 -10.99
N SER A 14 -6.01 3.45 -10.16
CA SER A 14 -4.61 3.34 -10.57
C SER A 14 -4.31 2.13 -11.46
N GLY A 15 -5.11 1.06 -11.35
CA GLY A 15 -4.91 -0.19 -12.08
C GLY A 15 -4.98 -0.04 -13.61
N VAL A 16 -5.64 1.01 -14.11
CA VAL A 16 -5.76 1.29 -15.55
C VAL A 16 -4.64 2.20 -16.07
N VAL A 17 -4.10 3.08 -15.21
CA VAL A 17 -3.07 4.06 -15.58
C VAL A 17 -1.69 3.41 -15.66
N TYR A 18 -1.33 2.58 -14.68
CA TYR A 18 0.04 2.07 -14.55
C TYR A 18 0.54 1.18 -15.70
N PRO A 19 -0.25 0.31 -16.32
CA PRO A 19 0.27 -0.62 -17.32
C PRO A 19 1.02 0.05 -18.47
N GLN A 20 0.46 1.10 -19.08
CA GLN A 20 1.15 1.83 -20.16
C GLN A 20 2.35 2.64 -19.66
N ALA A 21 2.26 3.20 -18.45
CA ALA A 21 3.39 3.93 -17.88
C ALA A 21 4.60 3.02 -17.64
N ILE A 22 4.36 1.81 -17.13
CA ILE A 22 5.39 0.77 -16.94
C ILE A 22 6.03 0.41 -18.28
N VAL A 23 5.22 0.19 -19.31
CA VAL A 23 5.70 -0.17 -20.65
C VAL A 23 6.60 0.92 -21.23
N GLU A 24 6.21 2.19 -21.15
CA GLU A 24 7.03 3.29 -21.67
C GLU A 24 8.34 3.46 -20.88
N VAL A 25 8.33 3.23 -19.55
CA VAL A 25 9.56 3.21 -18.75
C VAL A 25 10.46 2.03 -19.15
N ALA A 26 9.88 0.83 -19.30
CA ALA A 26 10.59 -0.40 -19.62
C ALA A 26 11.23 -0.41 -21.01
N ARG A 27 10.77 0.43 -21.94
CA ARG A 27 11.40 0.63 -23.26
C ARG A 27 12.80 1.25 -23.16
N LYS A 28 13.04 2.10 -22.16
CA LYS A 28 14.32 2.82 -21.98
C LYS A 28 15.15 2.28 -20.81
N TYR A 29 14.49 1.73 -19.79
CA TYR A 29 15.12 1.31 -18.54
C TYR A 29 14.85 -0.16 -18.21
N ARG A 30 15.83 -0.78 -17.54
CA ARG A 30 15.68 -2.03 -16.82
C ARG A 30 15.16 -1.78 -15.42
N LEU A 31 14.07 -2.43 -15.06
CA LEU A 31 13.48 -2.32 -13.73
C LEU A 31 14.30 -3.15 -12.75
N ARG A 32 14.89 -2.50 -11.75
CA ARG A 32 15.69 -3.17 -10.71
C ARG A 32 14.91 -3.31 -9.42
N ASN A 33 14.30 -2.22 -8.97
CA ASN A 33 13.37 -2.27 -7.86
C ASN A 33 12.01 -1.74 -8.30
N VAL A 34 10.94 -2.50 -8.07
CA VAL A 34 9.57 -2.08 -8.36
C VAL A 34 8.74 -2.18 -7.10
N GLY A 35 7.95 -1.16 -6.80
CA GLY A 35 7.13 -1.19 -5.61
C GLY A 35 5.89 -0.34 -5.67
N GLY A 36 5.02 -0.56 -4.71
CA GLY A 36 3.77 0.17 -4.63
C GLY A 36 2.87 -0.32 -3.51
N THR A 37 1.68 0.24 -3.43
CA THR A 37 0.68 -0.04 -2.39
C THR A 37 -0.66 -0.29 -3.04
N SER A 38 -1.49 -1.17 -2.47
CA SER A 38 -2.83 -1.46 -2.99
C SER A 38 -2.77 -1.83 -4.49
N ALA A 39 -3.51 -1.15 -5.37
CA ALA A 39 -3.44 -1.36 -6.81
C ALA A 39 -2.07 -1.01 -7.45
N GLY A 40 -1.27 -0.13 -6.84
CA GLY A 40 0.13 0.06 -7.21
C GLY A 40 1.00 -1.17 -6.93
N ALA A 41 0.67 -1.96 -5.89
CA ALA A 41 1.37 -3.22 -5.61
C ALA A 41 1.04 -4.31 -6.64
N ILE A 42 -0.19 -4.33 -7.17
CA ILE A 42 -0.55 -5.19 -8.32
C ILE A 42 0.34 -4.85 -9.52
N ALA A 43 0.37 -3.57 -9.88
CA ALA A 43 1.14 -3.10 -11.02
C ALA A 43 2.65 -3.36 -10.82
N ALA A 44 3.16 -3.23 -9.60
CA ALA A 44 4.54 -3.56 -9.26
C ALA A 44 4.85 -5.06 -9.41
N ALA A 45 3.96 -5.94 -8.93
CA ALA A 45 4.11 -7.39 -9.07
C ALA A 45 4.10 -7.83 -10.54
N VAL A 46 3.18 -7.29 -11.34
CA VAL A 46 3.09 -7.54 -12.78
C VAL A 46 4.33 -7.01 -13.51
N ALA A 47 4.79 -5.80 -13.20
CA ALA A 47 6.01 -5.24 -13.78
C ALA A 47 7.26 -6.06 -13.44
N ALA A 48 7.37 -6.55 -12.21
CA ALA A 48 8.46 -7.43 -11.79
C ALA A 48 8.42 -8.79 -12.54
N ALA A 49 7.23 -9.36 -12.75
CA ALA A 49 7.03 -10.55 -13.57
C ALA A 49 7.42 -10.33 -15.04
N ALA A 50 7.04 -9.18 -15.62
CA ALA A 50 7.40 -8.84 -17.01
C ALA A 50 8.92 -8.67 -17.16
N GLU A 51 9.56 -8.02 -16.20
CA GLU A 51 11.01 -7.86 -16.13
C GLU A 51 11.72 -9.21 -15.98
N TYR A 52 11.19 -10.10 -15.13
CA TYR A 52 11.69 -11.47 -14.97
C TYR A 52 11.68 -12.23 -16.29
N ARG A 53 10.56 -12.20 -17.03
CA ARG A 53 10.45 -12.83 -18.34
C ARG A 53 11.50 -12.30 -19.30
N ARG A 54 11.60 -10.97 -19.39
CA ARG A 54 12.58 -10.29 -20.25
C ARG A 54 14.02 -10.76 -20.03
N GLN A 55 14.38 -11.10 -18.79
CA GLN A 55 15.71 -11.58 -18.40
C GLN A 55 15.86 -13.11 -18.34
N SER A 56 14.78 -13.86 -18.55
CA SER A 56 14.76 -15.33 -18.42
C SER A 56 14.53 -16.04 -19.75
N SER A 57 13.98 -15.37 -20.76
CA SER A 57 13.71 -15.95 -22.07
C SER A 57 15.02 -16.28 -22.84
N PRO A 58 15.05 -17.36 -23.65
CA PRO A 58 16.23 -17.78 -24.42
C PRO A 58 16.76 -16.73 -25.40
N GLY A 59 15.89 -15.85 -25.90
CA GLY A 59 16.28 -14.59 -26.51
C GLY A 59 16.28 -13.50 -25.45
N ILE A 60 17.47 -13.09 -24.99
CA ILE A 60 17.64 -12.01 -24.01
C ILE A 60 16.84 -10.79 -24.50
N ASP A 61 16.09 -10.15 -23.60
CA ASP A 61 15.24 -8.99 -23.85
C ASP A 61 13.86 -9.26 -24.51
N ASP A 62 13.22 -10.36 -24.12
CA ASP A 62 11.81 -10.64 -24.47
C ASP A 62 10.84 -9.59 -23.87
N PHE A 63 10.28 -8.74 -24.73
CA PHE A 63 9.38 -7.66 -24.32
C PHE A 63 7.90 -8.11 -24.21
N SER A 64 7.57 -9.35 -24.58
CA SER A 64 6.18 -9.81 -24.63
C SER A 64 5.47 -9.84 -23.26
N GLY A 65 6.22 -9.93 -22.15
CA GLY A 65 5.67 -9.73 -20.79
C GLY A 65 5.15 -8.30 -20.57
N PHE A 66 5.83 -7.29 -21.12
CA PHE A 66 5.37 -5.91 -21.08
C PHE A 66 4.21 -5.66 -22.05
N ASP A 67 4.18 -6.33 -23.22
CA ASP A 67 3.02 -6.29 -24.12
C ASP A 67 1.77 -6.90 -23.46
N ALA A 68 1.94 -8.02 -22.74
CA ALA A 68 0.87 -8.61 -21.93
C ALA A 68 0.44 -7.68 -20.77
N THR A 69 1.38 -6.94 -20.18
CA THR A 69 1.08 -5.90 -19.19
C THR A 69 0.21 -4.80 -19.80
N ALA A 70 0.55 -4.29 -20.99
CA ALA A 70 -0.26 -3.30 -21.69
C ALA A 70 -1.71 -3.77 -21.94
N ALA A 71 -1.89 -5.06 -22.25
CA ALA A 71 -3.20 -5.67 -22.50
C ALA A 71 -4.09 -5.73 -21.24
N ILE A 72 -3.51 -5.79 -20.04
CA ILE A 72 -4.26 -5.79 -18.78
C ILE A 72 -5.14 -4.54 -18.65
N ALA A 73 -4.67 -3.37 -19.08
CA ALA A 73 -5.48 -2.15 -19.01
C ALA A 73 -6.76 -2.24 -19.85
N LYS A 74 -6.69 -2.91 -20.99
CA LYS A 74 -7.86 -3.16 -21.86
C LYS A 74 -8.85 -4.12 -21.18
N GLU A 75 -8.35 -5.20 -20.60
CA GLU A 75 -9.17 -6.20 -19.90
C GLU A 75 -9.86 -5.63 -18.67
N LEU A 76 -9.12 -4.88 -17.83
CA LEU A 76 -9.70 -4.15 -16.70
C LEU A 76 -10.72 -3.10 -17.18
N GLY A 77 -10.50 -2.53 -18.35
CA GLY A 77 -11.44 -1.61 -18.99
C GLY A 77 -12.77 -2.25 -19.41
N GLU A 78 -12.75 -3.53 -19.79
CA GLU A 78 -13.95 -4.24 -20.26
C GLU A 78 -14.83 -4.70 -19.10
N ASP A 79 -14.25 -5.20 -18.00
CA ASP A 79 -15.01 -5.68 -16.84
C ASP A 79 -14.25 -5.67 -15.50
N LEU A 80 -13.86 -4.48 -15.02
CA LEU A 80 -13.24 -4.33 -13.69
C LEU A 80 -14.16 -4.82 -12.55
N LEU A 81 -15.47 -4.56 -12.66
CA LEU A 81 -16.45 -4.93 -11.64
C LEU A 81 -16.59 -6.44 -11.47
N GLY A 82 -16.48 -7.21 -12.56
CA GLY A 82 -16.54 -8.67 -12.53
C GLY A 82 -15.47 -9.34 -11.67
N LEU A 83 -14.35 -8.64 -11.38
CA LEU A 83 -13.31 -9.14 -10.48
C LEU A 83 -13.73 -9.08 -9.01
N PHE A 84 -14.68 -8.20 -8.66
CA PHE A 84 -15.16 -7.98 -7.29
C PHE A 84 -16.42 -8.80 -7.03
N GLN A 85 -16.23 -10.08 -6.73
CA GLN A 85 -17.32 -11.02 -6.49
C GLN A 85 -17.62 -11.13 -4.98
N PRO A 86 -18.79 -10.65 -4.50
CA PRO A 86 -19.15 -10.66 -3.10
C PRO A 86 -19.47 -12.07 -2.60
N SER A 87 -19.11 -12.35 -1.34
CA SER A 87 -19.53 -13.57 -0.65
C SER A 87 -21.06 -13.64 -0.62
N PRO A 88 -21.70 -14.83 -0.75
CA PRO A 88 -23.16 -14.93 -0.87
C PRO A 88 -23.96 -14.19 0.22
N PRO A 89 -23.59 -14.22 1.51
CA PRO A 89 -24.30 -13.47 2.56
C PRO A 89 -24.21 -11.94 2.42
N LEU A 90 -23.23 -11.42 1.67
CA LEU A 90 -22.92 -10.00 1.53
C LEU A 90 -23.26 -9.46 0.13
N ALA A 91 -23.73 -10.29 -0.79
CA ALA A 91 -24.09 -9.89 -2.16
C ALA A 91 -25.13 -8.76 -2.20
N GLY A 92 -26.10 -8.78 -1.28
CA GLY A 92 -27.08 -7.71 -1.14
C GLY A 92 -26.49 -6.36 -0.75
N VAL A 93 -25.55 -6.37 0.20
CA VAL A 93 -24.83 -5.18 0.68
C VAL A 93 -23.94 -4.61 -0.43
N PHE A 94 -23.28 -5.49 -1.18
CA PHE A 94 -22.48 -5.13 -2.35
C PHE A 94 -23.33 -4.40 -3.40
N ALA A 95 -24.48 -4.96 -3.77
CA ALA A 95 -25.38 -4.35 -4.75
C ALA A 95 -25.87 -2.95 -4.32
N ILE A 96 -26.18 -2.77 -3.03
CA ILE A 96 -26.54 -1.46 -2.47
C ILE A 96 -25.35 -0.49 -2.53
N GLY A 97 -24.14 -0.97 -2.20
CA GLY A 97 -22.91 -0.18 -2.25
C GLY A 97 -22.59 0.32 -3.66
N ILE A 98 -22.70 -0.54 -4.67
CA ILE A 98 -22.49 -0.15 -6.08
C ILE A 98 -23.49 0.95 -6.53
N GLU A 99 -24.77 0.82 -6.17
CA GLU A 99 -25.77 1.85 -6.47
C GLU A 99 -25.51 3.18 -5.77
N LEU A 100 -24.96 3.13 -4.55
CA LEU A 100 -24.59 4.32 -3.78
C LEU A 100 -23.38 5.03 -4.40
N LEU A 101 -22.40 4.26 -4.88
CA LEU A 101 -21.15 4.73 -5.48
C LEU A 101 -21.30 5.14 -6.96
N GLY A 102 -22.40 4.77 -7.63
CA GLY A 102 -22.62 5.09 -9.04
C GLY A 102 -22.59 6.60 -9.34
N ALA A 103 -21.96 6.97 -10.46
CA ALA A 103 -21.70 8.36 -10.84
C ALA A 103 -22.98 9.22 -11.00
N GLU A 104 -24.11 8.61 -11.41
CA GLU A 104 -25.37 9.34 -11.57
C GLU A 104 -26.03 9.64 -10.22
N LYS A 105 -26.07 10.93 -9.87
CA LYS A 105 -26.78 11.43 -8.67
C LYS A 105 -28.30 11.50 -8.87
N LYS A 106 -28.77 11.67 -10.11
CA LYS A 106 -30.19 11.76 -10.46
C LYS A 106 -30.87 10.41 -10.20
N HIS A 107 -31.96 10.42 -9.42
CA HIS A 107 -32.71 9.21 -9.00
C HIS A 107 -31.94 8.19 -8.12
N ARG A 108 -30.74 8.53 -7.61
CA ARG A 108 -29.94 7.62 -6.76
C ARG A 108 -30.74 7.08 -5.57
N ALA A 109 -31.44 7.95 -4.84
CA ALA A 109 -32.24 7.56 -3.68
C ALA A 109 -33.31 6.51 -4.04
N TRP A 110 -33.94 6.66 -5.21
CA TRP A 110 -34.93 5.70 -5.69
C TRP A 110 -34.31 4.38 -6.16
N ARG A 111 -33.16 4.41 -6.86
CA ARG A 111 -32.43 3.18 -7.23
C ARG A 111 -31.99 2.40 -6.00
N VAL A 112 -31.40 3.09 -5.02
CA VAL A 112 -31.00 2.49 -3.74
C VAL A 112 -32.22 1.89 -3.03
N ALA A 113 -33.32 2.64 -2.87
CA ALA A 113 -34.54 2.12 -2.22
C ALA A 113 -35.11 0.89 -2.94
N ARG A 114 -35.13 0.91 -4.28
CA ARG A 114 -35.55 -0.23 -5.10
C ARG A 114 -34.65 -1.45 -4.91
N THR A 115 -33.33 -1.25 -4.86
CA THR A 115 -32.35 -2.32 -4.64
C THR A 115 -32.49 -2.90 -3.23
N VAL A 116 -32.65 -2.06 -2.20
CA VAL A 116 -32.91 -2.51 -0.82
C VAL A 116 -34.20 -3.35 -0.76
N ALA A 117 -35.28 -2.92 -1.41
CA ALA A 117 -36.53 -3.67 -1.47
C ALA A 117 -36.40 -5.03 -2.19
N ARG A 118 -35.57 -5.11 -3.23
CA ARG A 118 -35.30 -6.36 -3.96
C ARG A 118 -34.42 -7.33 -3.18
N VAL A 119 -33.40 -6.81 -2.50
CA VAL A 119 -32.45 -7.60 -1.71
C VAL A 119 -33.11 -8.13 -0.44
N PHE A 120 -33.98 -7.33 0.18
CA PHE A 120 -34.62 -7.65 1.45
C PHE A 120 -36.16 -7.66 1.37
N PRO A 121 -36.77 -8.47 0.50
CA PRO A 121 -38.22 -8.39 0.21
C PRO A 121 -39.07 -8.61 1.46
N TRP A 122 -38.63 -9.49 2.36
CA TRP A 122 -39.35 -9.80 3.61
C TRP A 122 -39.40 -8.63 4.60
N HIS A 123 -38.39 -7.76 4.60
CA HIS A 123 -38.40 -6.56 5.44
C HIS A 123 -39.46 -5.53 4.99
N PHE A 124 -39.96 -5.63 3.76
CA PHE A 124 -41.05 -4.79 3.25
C PHE A 124 -42.39 -5.53 3.24
N ALA A 125 -42.40 -6.80 2.85
CA ALA A 125 -43.62 -7.60 2.73
C ALA A 125 -44.30 -7.83 4.08
N VAL A 126 -43.55 -8.16 5.14
CA VAL A 126 -44.12 -8.43 6.47
C VAL A 126 -44.74 -7.18 7.08
N PRO A 127 -44.05 -6.02 7.17
CA PRO A 127 -44.67 -4.82 7.71
C PRO A 127 -45.83 -4.29 6.86
N ALA A 128 -45.75 -4.41 5.53
CA ALA A 128 -46.85 -4.05 4.64
C ALA A 128 -48.08 -4.93 4.88
N ALA A 129 -47.91 -6.26 5.01
CA ALA A 129 -48.99 -7.18 5.31
C ALA A 129 -49.64 -6.89 6.67
N VAL A 130 -48.84 -6.61 7.70
CA VAL A 130 -49.33 -6.21 9.03
C VAL A 130 -50.11 -4.89 8.97
N THR A 131 -49.58 -3.90 8.24
CA THR A 131 -50.25 -2.61 8.06
C THR A 131 -51.60 -2.78 7.36
N VAL A 132 -51.63 -3.49 6.23
CA VAL A 132 -52.85 -3.74 5.46
C VAL A 132 -53.87 -4.51 6.29
N MET A 133 -53.44 -5.55 7.02
CA MET A 133 -54.33 -6.33 7.90
C MET A 133 -54.99 -5.45 8.96
N LEU A 134 -54.22 -4.60 9.66
CA LEU A 134 -54.75 -3.73 10.71
C LEU A 134 -55.64 -2.61 10.17
N VAL A 135 -55.28 -2.02 9.03
CA VAL A 135 -56.07 -0.96 8.38
C VAL A 135 -57.37 -1.51 7.81
N VAL A 136 -57.35 -2.65 7.13
CA VAL A 136 -58.56 -3.30 6.59
C VAL A 136 -59.50 -3.75 7.70
N PHE A 137 -58.97 -4.25 8.82
CA PHE A 137 -59.78 -4.63 9.98
C PHE A 137 -60.40 -3.40 10.68
N ALA A 138 -59.69 -2.27 10.70
CA ALA A 138 -60.18 -1.03 11.30
C ALA A 138 -61.14 -0.25 10.39
N ALA A 139 -61.07 -0.42 9.07
CA ALA A 139 -61.85 0.36 8.10
C ALA A 139 -63.38 0.30 8.32
N PRO A 140 -64.01 -0.87 8.62
CA PRO A 140 -65.45 -0.94 8.89
C PRO A 140 -65.88 -0.26 10.20
N THR A 141 -64.94 0.04 11.09
CA THR A 141 -65.22 0.62 12.41
C THR A 141 -65.15 2.15 12.42
N GLU A 142 -64.78 2.77 11.29
CA GLU A 142 -64.51 4.22 11.14
C GLU A 142 -63.50 4.79 12.17
N ASN A 143 -62.74 3.92 12.84
CA ASN A 143 -61.82 4.31 13.90
C ASN A 143 -60.44 4.68 13.33
N TRP A 144 -60.24 5.97 13.08
CA TRP A 144 -58.98 6.51 12.56
C TRP A 144 -57.77 6.21 13.47
N ALA A 145 -57.97 6.09 14.79
CA ALA A 145 -56.87 5.80 15.72
C ALA A 145 -56.32 4.39 15.52
N LEU A 146 -57.15 3.39 15.21
CA LEU A 146 -56.71 2.04 14.90
C LEU A 146 -55.96 1.98 13.55
N MET A 147 -56.42 2.74 12.55
CA MET A 147 -55.71 2.86 11.26
C MET A 147 -54.34 3.55 11.42
N ALA A 148 -54.28 4.61 12.24
CA ALA A 148 -53.03 5.29 12.57
C ALA A 148 -52.07 4.38 13.35
N LEU A 149 -52.57 3.62 14.32
CA LEU A 149 -51.78 2.65 15.08
C LEU A 149 -51.22 1.53 14.19
N GLY A 150 -52.03 0.98 13.27
CA GLY A 150 -51.57 -0.04 12.33
C GLY A 150 -50.47 0.47 11.39
N THR A 151 -50.61 1.71 10.92
CA THR A 151 -49.59 2.38 10.09
C THR A 151 -48.30 2.63 10.88
N LEU A 152 -48.43 3.10 12.13
CA LEU A 152 -47.29 3.32 13.03
C LEU A 152 -46.55 2.01 13.31
N LEU A 153 -47.26 0.94 13.65
CA LEU A 153 -46.67 -0.37 13.94
C LEU A 153 -45.96 -0.94 12.70
N GLY A 154 -46.58 -0.89 11.53
CA GLY A 154 -45.93 -1.30 10.28
C GLY A 154 -44.67 -0.49 9.98
N THR A 155 -44.71 0.83 10.20
CA THR A 155 -43.55 1.71 10.01
C THR A 155 -42.42 1.36 10.97
N LEU A 156 -42.74 1.16 12.26
CA LEU A 156 -41.77 0.74 13.28
C LEU A 156 -41.18 -0.64 12.97
N MET A 157 -41.97 -1.60 12.51
CA MET A 157 -41.49 -2.92 12.10
C MET A 157 -40.56 -2.85 10.88
N LEU A 158 -40.87 -2.00 9.89
CA LEU A 158 -40.01 -1.77 8.74
C LEU A 158 -38.65 -1.23 9.16
N PHE A 159 -38.62 -0.09 9.86
CA PHE A 159 -37.37 0.53 10.28
C PHE A 159 -36.61 -0.33 11.30
N GLY A 160 -37.31 -0.98 12.23
CA GLY A 160 -36.71 -1.88 13.21
C GLY A 160 -36.07 -3.11 12.56
N SER A 161 -36.72 -3.73 11.58
CA SER A 161 -36.16 -4.89 10.87
C SER A 161 -34.98 -4.53 9.96
N LEU A 162 -35.02 -3.38 9.29
CA LEU A 162 -33.89 -2.86 8.52
C LEU A 162 -32.70 -2.52 9.43
N ALA A 163 -32.95 -1.86 10.56
CA ALA A 163 -31.91 -1.56 11.55
C ALA A 163 -31.30 -2.83 12.15
N TRP A 164 -32.12 -3.85 12.46
CA TRP A 164 -31.65 -5.15 12.92
C TRP A 164 -30.80 -5.87 11.86
N SER A 165 -31.22 -5.87 10.60
CA SER A 165 -30.49 -6.50 9.49
C SER A 165 -29.14 -5.82 9.24
N LEU A 166 -29.13 -4.49 9.27
CA LEU A 166 -27.89 -3.70 9.20
C LEU A 166 -26.99 -4.00 10.41
N GLY A 167 -27.55 -4.00 11.63
CA GLY A 167 -26.83 -4.33 12.85
C GLY A 167 -26.22 -5.74 12.81
N ARG A 168 -26.97 -6.74 12.36
CA ARG A 168 -26.47 -8.11 12.17
C ARG A 168 -25.36 -8.18 11.13
N THR A 169 -25.50 -7.47 10.02
CA THR A 169 -24.47 -7.41 8.97
C THR A 169 -23.18 -6.80 9.51
N VAL A 170 -23.26 -5.66 10.20
CA VAL A 170 -22.10 -4.93 10.71
C VAL A 170 -21.45 -5.64 11.90
N LEU A 171 -22.25 -6.18 12.82
CA LEU A 171 -21.74 -6.73 14.09
C LEU A 171 -21.45 -8.23 14.04
N GLN A 172 -21.99 -8.98 13.07
CA GLN A 172 -21.80 -10.43 12.99
C GLN A 172 -21.26 -10.89 11.63
N THR A 173 -21.87 -10.46 10.53
CA THR A 173 -21.49 -10.97 9.20
C THR A 173 -20.14 -10.42 8.75
N LEU A 174 -19.92 -9.11 8.82
CA LEU A 174 -18.63 -8.50 8.43
C LEU A 174 -17.44 -9.05 9.24
N PRO A 175 -17.50 -9.16 10.59
CA PRO A 175 -16.41 -9.76 11.36
C PRO A 175 -16.10 -11.22 10.97
N ARG A 176 -17.12 -12.02 10.65
CA ARG A 176 -16.92 -13.41 10.17
C ARG A 176 -16.26 -13.50 8.81
N HIS A 177 -16.38 -12.45 8.00
CA HIS A 177 -15.74 -12.30 6.70
C HIS A 177 -14.53 -11.35 6.76
N ASP A 178 -13.91 -11.19 7.93
CA ASP A 178 -12.71 -10.36 8.12
C ASP A 178 -12.85 -8.94 7.54
N PHE A 179 -14.04 -8.36 7.73
CA PHE A 179 -14.40 -7.00 7.31
C PHE A 179 -14.26 -6.74 5.80
N GLY A 180 -14.35 -7.78 4.96
CA GLY A 180 -14.41 -7.64 3.51
C GLY A 180 -15.62 -8.34 2.90
N ILE A 181 -16.19 -7.72 1.86
CA ILE A 181 -17.35 -8.24 1.14
C ILE A 181 -16.94 -9.33 0.13
N CYS A 182 -15.83 -9.12 -0.57
CA CYS A 182 -15.29 -10.00 -1.60
C CYS A 182 -14.08 -10.78 -1.04
N SER A 183 -14.09 -12.10 -1.19
CA SER A 183 -12.92 -12.94 -0.83
C SER A 183 -11.76 -12.73 -1.81
N GLY A 184 -12.09 -12.52 -3.08
CA GLY A 184 -11.18 -12.52 -4.21
C GLY A 184 -11.11 -13.87 -4.94
N LEU A 185 -11.94 -14.85 -4.57
CA LEU A 185 -12.13 -16.11 -5.28
C LEU A 185 -13.49 -16.15 -5.99
N SER A 186 -13.58 -16.84 -7.13
CA SER A 186 -14.80 -16.96 -7.92
C SER A 186 -15.98 -17.45 -7.09
N GLN A 187 -17.11 -16.75 -7.21
CA GLN A 187 -18.33 -17.03 -6.46
C GLN A 187 -19.42 -17.64 -7.36
N PRO A 188 -20.27 -18.54 -6.84
CA PRO A 188 -21.42 -19.06 -7.59
C PRO A 188 -22.33 -17.92 -8.08
N GLY A 189 -22.73 -17.99 -9.36
CA GLY A 189 -23.61 -16.98 -9.97
C GLY A 189 -22.89 -15.86 -10.76
N PHE A 190 -21.56 -15.83 -10.76
CA PHE A 190 -20.75 -14.88 -11.55
C PHE A 190 -20.13 -15.48 -12.82
N ALA A 191 -20.37 -16.77 -13.10
CA ALA A 191 -19.94 -17.38 -14.34
C ALA A 191 -20.77 -16.82 -15.51
N LYS A 192 -20.13 -16.05 -16.41
CA LYS A 192 -20.77 -15.53 -17.62
C LYS A 192 -21.12 -16.65 -18.61
N ASP A 193 -20.25 -17.65 -18.75
CA ASP A 193 -20.45 -18.84 -19.58
C ASP A 193 -19.77 -20.07 -18.94
N SER A 194 -20.33 -21.27 -19.17
CA SER A 194 -19.74 -22.54 -18.67
C SER A 194 -18.38 -22.88 -19.29
N ALA A 195 -17.99 -22.20 -20.38
CA ALA A 195 -16.75 -22.43 -21.10
C ALA A 195 -15.59 -21.50 -20.69
N SER A 196 -15.86 -20.38 -20.02
CA SER A 196 -14.83 -19.44 -19.51
C SER A 196 -15.37 -18.64 -18.32
N PRO A 197 -15.29 -19.17 -17.09
CA PRO A 197 -15.73 -18.45 -15.91
C PRO A 197 -14.88 -17.20 -15.68
N THR A 198 -15.51 -16.06 -15.37
CA THR A 198 -14.80 -14.84 -15.00
C THR A 198 -14.10 -15.06 -13.66
N ALA A 199 -12.77 -15.18 -13.70
CA ALA A 199 -11.94 -15.33 -12.50
C ALA A 199 -12.13 -14.12 -11.58
N ALA A 200 -12.24 -14.36 -10.27
CA ALA A 200 -12.23 -13.26 -9.32
C ALA A 200 -10.82 -12.68 -9.15
N LEU A 201 -10.73 -11.54 -8.47
CA LEU A 201 -9.51 -10.74 -8.38
C LEU A 201 -8.22 -11.51 -8.02
N THR A 202 -8.25 -12.42 -7.05
CA THR A 202 -7.03 -13.12 -6.59
C THR A 202 -6.61 -14.22 -7.55
N GLU A 203 -7.56 -14.96 -8.12
CA GLU A 203 -7.30 -15.96 -9.16
C GLU A 203 -6.77 -15.29 -10.42
N TRP A 204 -7.48 -14.27 -10.89
CA TRP A 204 -7.07 -13.45 -12.02
C TRP A 204 -5.65 -12.93 -11.84
N LEU A 205 -5.35 -12.35 -10.68
CA LEU A 205 -4.04 -11.78 -10.40
C LEU A 205 -2.94 -12.84 -10.36
N ALA A 206 -3.20 -13.99 -9.73
CA ALA A 206 -2.23 -15.08 -9.67
C ALA A 206 -1.88 -15.56 -11.09
N ASP A 207 -2.89 -15.74 -11.95
CA ASP A 207 -2.69 -16.21 -13.31
C ASP A 207 -2.02 -15.16 -14.19
N LYS A 208 -2.38 -13.87 -14.05
CA LYS A 208 -1.73 -12.78 -14.79
C LYS A 208 -0.26 -12.65 -14.45
N ILE A 209 0.12 -12.75 -13.17
CA ILE A 209 1.53 -12.68 -12.76
C ILE A 209 2.34 -13.79 -13.46
N ASP A 210 1.84 -15.02 -13.46
CA ASP A 210 2.55 -16.15 -14.06
C ASP A 210 2.57 -16.10 -15.59
N VAL A 211 1.45 -15.74 -16.24
CA VAL A 211 1.37 -15.57 -17.70
C VAL A 211 2.32 -14.46 -18.18
N VAL A 212 2.36 -13.32 -17.47
CA VAL A 212 3.27 -12.21 -17.78
C VAL A 212 4.73 -12.63 -17.58
N ALA A 213 5.02 -13.47 -16.56
CA ALA A 213 6.32 -14.08 -16.34
C ALA A 213 6.71 -15.13 -17.40
N GLY A 214 5.80 -15.50 -18.30
CA GLY A 214 6.03 -16.54 -19.31
C GLY A 214 5.93 -17.97 -18.77
N ARG A 215 5.17 -18.15 -17.68
CA ARG A 215 4.96 -19.45 -17.02
C ARG A 215 3.56 -20.00 -17.33
N ASP A 216 3.43 -21.30 -17.13
CA ASP A 216 2.12 -21.96 -17.13
C ASP A 216 1.35 -21.58 -15.85
N PRO A 217 0.16 -20.96 -15.95
CA PRO A 217 -0.65 -20.57 -14.78
C PRO A 217 -1.17 -21.76 -13.96
N SER A 218 -1.05 -23.00 -14.45
CA SER A 218 -1.36 -24.21 -13.67
C SER A 218 -0.21 -24.71 -12.79
N GLY A 219 1.00 -24.17 -12.98
CA GLY A 219 2.21 -24.57 -12.26
C GLY A 219 2.42 -23.89 -10.90
N THR A 220 3.67 -23.97 -10.41
CA THR A 220 4.07 -23.29 -9.17
C THR A 220 4.08 -21.77 -9.37
N PRO A 221 3.60 -20.99 -8.37
CA PRO A 221 3.56 -19.55 -8.48
C PRO A 221 4.97 -18.96 -8.55
N LEU A 222 5.14 -17.86 -9.31
CA LEU A 222 6.39 -17.10 -9.32
C LEU A 222 6.76 -16.64 -7.89
N THR A 223 8.01 -16.90 -7.51
CA THR A 223 8.55 -16.57 -6.18
C THR A 223 9.45 -15.34 -6.22
N VAL A 224 9.63 -14.69 -5.07
CA VAL A 224 10.54 -13.56 -4.92
C VAL A 224 11.99 -13.98 -5.19
N GLY A 225 12.41 -15.18 -4.80
CA GLY A 225 13.78 -15.66 -5.03
C GLY A 225 14.13 -15.77 -6.52
N GLU A 226 13.16 -16.15 -7.35
CA GLU A 226 13.31 -16.16 -8.81
C GLU A 226 13.49 -14.74 -9.38
N LEU A 227 12.78 -13.74 -8.84
CA LEU A 227 12.99 -12.33 -9.19
C LEU A 227 14.38 -11.85 -8.76
N GLU A 228 14.78 -12.16 -7.52
CA GLU A 228 16.07 -11.76 -6.94
C GLU A 228 17.25 -12.36 -7.72
N ALA A 229 17.13 -13.60 -8.20
CA ALA A 229 18.12 -14.24 -9.07
C ALA A 229 18.33 -13.48 -10.41
N LYS A 230 17.37 -12.66 -10.83
CA LYS A 230 17.46 -11.76 -11.99
C LYS A 230 17.76 -10.30 -11.60
N GLY A 231 18.09 -10.05 -10.33
CA GLY A 231 18.34 -8.71 -9.81
C GLY A 231 17.11 -7.81 -9.90
N VAL A 232 15.91 -8.38 -9.76
CA VAL A 232 14.63 -7.68 -9.69
C VAL A 232 14.10 -7.82 -8.27
N ARG A 233 13.85 -6.70 -7.60
CA ARG A 233 13.22 -6.65 -6.28
C ARG A 233 11.80 -6.09 -6.43
N VAL A 234 10.83 -6.82 -5.89
CA VAL A 234 9.46 -6.30 -5.70
C VAL A 234 9.28 -5.91 -4.23
N ALA A 235 8.66 -4.76 -3.95
CA ALA A 235 8.32 -4.39 -2.58
C ALA A 235 6.93 -3.74 -2.48
N ALA A 236 6.21 -4.05 -1.41
CA ALA A 236 4.94 -3.41 -1.10
C ALA A 236 4.78 -3.17 0.40
N VAL A 237 3.74 -2.43 0.78
CA VAL A 237 3.35 -2.26 2.19
C VAL A 237 2.08 -3.04 2.47
N THR A 238 1.98 -3.62 3.66
CA THR A 238 0.71 -4.11 4.23
C THR A 238 0.58 -3.60 5.66
N THR A 239 -0.64 -3.51 6.18
CA THR A 239 -0.90 -3.00 7.53
C THR A 239 -1.44 -4.10 8.42
N ASP A 240 -0.74 -4.42 9.51
CA ASP A 240 -1.29 -5.29 10.56
C ASP A 240 -2.14 -4.46 11.51
N LEU A 241 -3.46 -4.60 11.38
CA LEU A 241 -4.43 -3.88 12.20
C LEU A 241 -4.42 -4.34 13.65
N SER A 242 -4.01 -5.59 13.91
CA SER A 242 -3.96 -6.17 15.25
C SER A 242 -2.79 -5.63 16.06
N SER A 243 -1.62 -5.45 15.43
CA SER A 243 -0.43 -4.85 16.08
C SER A 243 -0.25 -3.35 15.82
N ARG A 244 -1.12 -2.75 15.00
CA ARG A 244 -1.17 -1.30 14.69
C ARG A 244 0.13 -0.79 14.06
N ARG A 245 0.68 -1.55 13.11
CA ARG A 245 1.91 -1.17 12.39
C ARG A 245 1.92 -1.64 10.94
N PRO A 246 2.68 -0.96 10.07
CA PRO A 246 2.99 -1.47 8.74
C PRO A 246 4.02 -2.61 8.78
N TYR A 247 4.04 -3.40 7.71
CA TYR A 247 5.09 -4.35 7.32
C TYR A 247 5.47 -4.12 5.85
N GLU A 248 6.76 -4.34 5.52
CA GLU A 248 7.23 -4.44 4.13
C GLU A 248 7.00 -5.87 3.63
N LEU A 249 6.44 -5.98 2.43
CA LEU A 249 6.34 -7.22 1.67
C LEU A 249 7.45 -7.22 0.61
N PRO A 250 8.07 -8.38 0.32
CA PRO A 250 7.86 -9.68 0.97
C PRO A 250 8.33 -9.69 2.43
N LEU A 251 7.61 -10.44 3.28
CA LEU A 251 7.99 -10.60 4.69
C LEU A 251 9.34 -11.32 4.77
N LYS A 252 10.25 -10.80 5.59
CA LYS A 252 11.60 -11.34 5.79
C LYS A 252 11.70 -12.17 7.06
N SER A 253 10.81 -11.91 8.03
CA SER A 253 10.82 -12.56 9.34
C SER A 253 9.86 -13.75 9.42
N ARG A 254 10.33 -14.88 9.98
CA ARG A 254 9.53 -16.11 10.18
C ARG A 254 8.57 -16.04 11.38
N HIS A 255 8.06 -14.85 11.71
CA HIS A 255 7.16 -14.67 12.86
C HIS A 255 5.72 -15.10 12.58
N HIS A 256 5.33 -15.20 11.31
CA HIS A 256 3.95 -15.39 10.90
C HIS A 256 3.66 -16.82 10.42
N PHE A 257 2.52 -17.32 10.86
CA PHE A 257 1.89 -18.56 10.43
C PHE A 257 0.56 -18.24 9.74
N PHE A 258 0.02 -19.18 8.98
CA PHE A 258 -1.31 -19.06 8.39
C PHE A 258 -2.11 -20.34 8.63
N SER A 259 -3.43 -20.21 8.82
CA SER A 259 -4.34 -21.37 8.81
C SER A 259 -4.62 -21.76 7.37
N LYS A 260 -4.40 -23.03 7.03
CA LYS A 260 -4.70 -23.57 5.69
C LYS A 260 -6.17 -23.32 5.32
N ALA A 261 -7.09 -23.63 6.22
CA ALA A 261 -8.53 -23.48 6.00
C ALA A 261 -8.93 -22.02 5.76
N GLU A 262 -8.33 -21.06 6.46
CA GLU A 262 -8.60 -19.63 6.23
C GLU A 262 -8.01 -19.13 4.91
N PHE A 263 -6.83 -19.62 4.54
CA PHE A 263 -6.16 -19.23 3.29
C PHE A 263 -6.82 -19.83 2.05
N GLU A 264 -7.42 -21.03 2.13
CA GLU A 264 -8.23 -21.63 1.07
C GLU A 264 -9.46 -20.78 0.70
N LEU A 265 -9.90 -19.88 1.59
CA LEU A 265 -10.96 -18.92 1.30
C LEU A 265 -10.47 -17.66 0.56
N LEU A 266 -9.16 -17.50 0.39
CA LEU A 266 -8.54 -16.27 -0.12
C LEU A 266 -7.68 -16.50 -1.36
N PHE A 267 -7.06 -17.67 -1.52
CA PHE A 267 -6.08 -17.94 -2.58
C PHE A 267 -6.42 -19.18 -3.40
N PRO A 268 -5.98 -19.23 -4.68
CA PRO A 268 -6.15 -20.41 -5.52
C PRO A 268 -5.43 -21.63 -4.92
N LYS A 269 -6.00 -22.82 -5.16
CA LYS A 269 -5.47 -24.09 -4.64
C LYS A 269 -3.96 -24.28 -4.89
N ARG A 270 -3.46 -23.94 -6.09
CA ARG A 270 -2.03 -24.05 -6.43
C ARG A 270 -1.11 -23.22 -5.54
N VAL A 271 -1.56 -22.05 -5.08
CA VAL A 271 -0.80 -21.20 -4.17
C VAL A 271 -0.78 -21.83 -2.78
N ILE A 272 -1.92 -22.38 -2.33
CA ILE A 272 -2.00 -23.09 -1.05
C ILE A 272 -1.12 -24.32 -1.05
N ASP A 273 -1.20 -25.14 -2.09
CA ASP A 273 -0.39 -26.36 -2.25
C ASP A 273 1.10 -26.03 -2.19
N TYR A 274 1.55 -24.99 -2.89
CA TYR A 274 2.93 -24.49 -2.78
C TYR A 274 3.29 -24.02 -1.37
N LEU A 275 2.39 -23.32 -0.67
CA LEU A 275 2.66 -22.80 0.67
C LEU A 275 2.79 -23.92 1.71
N VAL A 276 2.04 -25.02 1.58
CA VAL A 276 2.10 -26.17 2.50
C VAL A 276 3.09 -27.25 2.09
N GLU A 277 3.61 -27.19 0.86
CA GLU A 277 4.55 -28.17 0.33
C GLU A 277 5.78 -28.36 1.24
N GLY A 278 6.02 -29.61 1.65
CA GLY A 278 7.15 -29.98 2.49
C GLY A 278 7.06 -29.52 3.95
N GLN A 279 5.88 -29.07 4.41
CA GLN A 279 5.67 -28.58 5.77
C GLN A 279 4.64 -29.41 6.53
N GLU A 280 4.85 -29.52 7.84
CA GLU A 280 3.88 -30.02 8.80
C GLU A 280 3.27 -28.84 9.58
N PRO A 281 1.98 -28.91 9.96
CA PRO A 281 1.37 -27.86 10.76
C PRO A 281 1.98 -27.77 12.17
N LEU A 282 1.89 -26.59 12.77
CA LEU A 282 2.41 -26.29 14.09
C LEU A 282 1.67 -27.11 15.18
N SER A 283 2.31 -28.19 15.61
CA SER A 283 1.75 -29.09 16.63
C SER A 283 1.42 -28.35 17.93
N GLY A 284 0.22 -28.65 18.46
CA GLY A 284 -0.30 -28.11 19.72
C GLY A 284 -0.78 -26.66 19.65
N ALA A 285 -0.80 -26.03 18.47
CA ALA A 285 -1.39 -24.70 18.30
C ALA A 285 -2.90 -24.76 18.04
N SER A 286 -3.58 -23.64 18.25
CA SER A 286 -4.99 -23.45 17.89
C SER A 286 -5.09 -22.20 17.01
N PRO A 287 -5.57 -22.31 15.75
CA PRO A 287 -6.02 -23.53 15.06
C PRO A 287 -4.95 -24.63 14.88
N PRO A 288 -5.33 -25.91 14.67
CA PRO A 288 -4.38 -27.01 14.51
C PRO A 288 -3.72 -27.06 13.12
N ASP A 289 -4.22 -26.30 12.14
CA ASP A 289 -3.77 -26.29 10.75
C ASP A 289 -2.89 -25.08 10.42
N LEU A 290 -2.10 -24.63 11.40
CA LEU A 290 -1.21 -23.49 11.24
C LEU A 290 0.11 -23.88 10.59
N PHE A 291 0.36 -23.41 9.38
CA PHE A 291 1.61 -23.62 8.66
C PHE A 291 2.50 -22.39 8.75
N GLN A 292 3.82 -22.58 8.76
CA GLN A 292 4.76 -21.47 8.73
C GLN A 292 4.64 -20.77 7.37
N LEU A 293 4.38 -19.46 7.40
CA LEU A 293 4.35 -18.68 6.16
C LEU A 293 5.76 -18.67 5.55
N LYS A 294 5.88 -19.01 4.27
CA LYS A 294 7.11 -18.86 3.49
C LYS A 294 7.53 -17.39 3.48
N VAL A 295 8.83 -17.10 3.57
CA VAL A 295 9.40 -15.74 3.70
C VAL A 295 10.58 -15.54 2.75
N GLY A 296 10.97 -14.29 2.52
CA GLY A 296 12.12 -13.94 1.68
C GLY A 296 12.02 -14.55 0.28
N ALA A 297 13.03 -15.32 -0.13
CA ALA A 297 13.10 -15.94 -1.45
C ALA A 297 11.95 -16.91 -1.76
N GLU A 298 11.38 -17.57 -0.74
CA GLU A 298 10.27 -18.51 -0.92
C GLU A 298 8.89 -17.83 -0.97
N PHE A 299 8.84 -16.51 -0.77
CA PHE A 299 7.58 -15.76 -0.72
C PHE A 299 6.95 -15.65 -2.13
N PRO A 300 5.71 -16.10 -2.35
CA PRO A 300 5.05 -15.94 -3.65
C PRO A 300 4.79 -14.47 -4.00
N VAL A 301 5.04 -14.09 -5.26
CA VAL A 301 4.80 -12.72 -5.74
C VAL A 301 3.33 -12.33 -5.63
N ILE A 302 2.40 -13.27 -5.79
CA ILE A 302 0.96 -13.05 -5.57
C ILE A 302 0.63 -12.57 -4.15
N LEU A 303 1.33 -13.06 -3.12
CA LEU A 303 1.11 -12.61 -1.75
C LEU A 303 1.50 -11.14 -1.58
N VAL A 304 2.54 -10.66 -2.28
CA VAL A 304 2.97 -9.25 -2.24
C VAL A 304 1.83 -8.33 -2.67
N ALA A 305 1.19 -8.67 -3.79
CA ALA A 305 0.08 -7.89 -4.31
C ALA A 305 -1.21 -8.07 -3.48
N ARG A 306 -1.61 -9.32 -3.16
CA ARG A 306 -2.88 -9.60 -2.46
C ARG A 306 -2.93 -9.09 -1.02
N MET A 307 -1.83 -9.16 -0.28
CA MET A 307 -1.75 -8.64 1.08
C MET A 307 -1.70 -7.11 1.11
N SER A 308 -1.12 -6.47 0.10
CA SER A 308 -1.14 -5.01 -0.04
C SER A 308 -2.50 -4.46 -0.51
N LEU A 309 -3.28 -5.27 -1.23
CA LEU A 309 -4.60 -4.97 -1.82
C LEU A 309 -5.76 -5.57 -0.98
N SER A 310 -5.76 -5.36 0.33
CA SER A 310 -6.83 -5.81 1.23
C SER A 310 -7.70 -4.63 1.67
N PHE A 311 -8.30 -3.95 0.67
CA PHE A 311 -9.05 -2.70 0.87
C PHE A 311 -10.21 -2.90 1.87
N PRO A 312 -10.19 -2.18 3.02
CA PRO A 312 -11.20 -2.34 4.06
C PRO A 312 -12.64 -2.21 3.53
N GLY A 313 -13.51 -3.11 3.95
CA GLY A 313 -14.91 -3.14 3.55
C GLY A 313 -15.17 -3.80 2.19
N LEU A 314 -14.22 -3.77 1.25
CA LEU A 314 -14.40 -4.36 -0.09
C LEU A 314 -13.74 -5.74 -0.19
N ILE A 315 -12.44 -5.83 0.06
CA ILE A 315 -11.67 -7.06 -0.09
C ILE A 315 -11.35 -7.61 1.30
N ARG A 316 -11.56 -8.91 1.48
CA ARG A 316 -11.29 -9.61 2.75
C ARG A 316 -9.83 -9.42 3.19
N ALA A 317 -9.64 -9.03 4.45
CA ALA A 317 -8.32 -8.96 5.07
C ALA A 317 -7.68 -10.34 5.17
N VAL A 318 -6.34 -10.39 5.20
CA VAL A 318 -5.56 -11.63 5.24
C VAL A 318 -5.25 -11.99 6.69
N PRO A 319 -5.79 -13.10 7.23
CA PRO A 319 -5.51 -13.50 8.61
C PRO A 319 -4.20 -14.26 8.70
N LEU A 320 -3.28 -13.77 9.52
CA LEU A 320 -2.06 -14.48 9.91
C LEU A 320 -2.10 -14.77 11.41
N TYR A 321 -1.14 -15.55 11.89
CA TYR A 321 -0.97 -15.87 13.31
C TYR A 321 0.47 -15.62 13.70
N ARG A 322 0.70 -15.12 14.92
CA ARG A 322 2.05 -14.96 15.47
C ARG A 322 2.03 -15.21 16.97
N PHE A 323 3.19 -15.48 17.55
CA PHE A 323 3.35 -15.51 19.00
C PHE A 323 3.27 -14.09 19.57
N ASP A 324 2.46 -13.92 20.62
CA ASP A 324 2.46 -12.73 21.44
C ASP A 324 3.31 -12.97 22.70
N ASP A 325 4.59 -12.64 22.59
CA ASP A 325 5.59 -12.87 23.63
C ASP A 325 5.33 -12.03 24.91
N GLN A 326 4.43 -11.06 24.86
CA GLN A 326 4.03 -10.28 26.04
C GLN A 326 3.03 -11.02 26.93
N LEU A 327 2.44 -12.12 26.44
CA LEU A 327 1.52 -12.93 27.23
C LEU A 327 2.26 -13.90 28.15
N PRO A 328 1.73 -14.17 29.35
CA PRO A 328 2.29 -15.19 30.23
C PRO A 328 2.25 -16.57 29.53
N ALA A 329 3.26 -17.41 29.77
CA ALA A 329 3.37 -18.75 29.17
C ALA A 329 2.47 -19.79 29.86
N GLU A 330 1.29 -19.40 30.35
CA GLU A 330 0.39 -20.32 31.05
C GLU A 330 -0.17 -21.32 30.03
N GLY A 331 0.29 -22.58 30.10
CA GLY A 331 0.00 -23.62 29.11
C GLY A 331 1.05 -23.79 27.99
N GLY A 332 2.21 -23.13 28.12
CA GLY A 332 3.33 -23.21 27.16
C GLY A 332 3.22 -22.21 26.01
N ASP A 333 4.27 -22.13 25.18
CA ASP A 333 4.36 -21.10 24.13
C ASP A 333 3.23 -21.16 23.10
N ARG A 334 2.66 -22.35 22.86
CA ARG A 334 1.57 -22.53 21.89
C ARG A 334 0.28 -21.80 22.28
N GLY A 335 0.04 -21.59 23.58
CA GLY A 335 -1.08 -20.78 24.07
C GLY A 335 -0.95 -19.29 23.77
N ARG A 336 0.23 -18.82 23.36
CA ARG A 336 0.52 -17.41 23.02
C ARG A 336 0.26 -17.07 21.56
N VAL A 337 -0.10 -18.04 20.73
CA VAL A 337 -0.41 -17.78 19.32
C VAL A 337 -1.67 -16.91 19.25
N ARG A 338 -1.60 -15.79 18.53
CA ARG A 338 -2.70 -14.85 18.34
C ARG A 338 -2.90 -14.58 16.85
N ARG A 339 -4.17 -14.52 16.45
CA ARG A 339 -4.59 -14.13 15.11
C ARG A 339 -4.32 -12.63 14.90
N CYS A 340 -3.73 -12.28 13.78
CA CYS A 340 -3.41 -10.91 13.34
C CYS A 340 -4.07 -10.65 12.00
N LEU A 341 -4.68 -9.48 11.85
CA LEU A 341 -5.47 -9.15 10.66
C LEU A 341 -4.73 -8.15 9.77
N PHE A 342 -4.25 -8.63 8.62
CA PHE A 342 -3.52 -7.82 7.65
C PHE A 342 -4.45 -7.19 6.63
N SER A 343 -4.32 -5.88 6.43
CA SER A 343 -5.13 -5.07 5.53
C SER A 343 -4.26 -4.25 4.58
N ASP A 344 -4.90 -3.40 3.79
CA ASP A 344 -4.29 -2.61 2.73
C ASP A 344 -3.08 -1.78 3.22
N GLY A 345 -2.03 -1.73 2.40
CA GLY A 345 -0.82 -0.97 2.71
C GLY A 345 -1.04 0.54 2.77
N GLY A 346 -1.95 1.06 1.95
CA GLY A 346 -2.31 2.46 1.86
C GLY A 346 -2.98 3.01 3.13
N ILE A 347 -3.28 2.15 4.12
CA ILE A 347 -3.71 2.57 5.46
C ILE A 347 -2.56 3.21 6.25
N SER A 348 -1.31 2.81 5.99
CA SER A 348 -0.14 3.27 6.76
C SER A 348 0.82 4.13 5.94
N SER A 349 1.07 3.77 4.68
CA SER A 349 1.84 4.58 3.74
C SER A 349 1.30 4.29 2.35
N ASN A 350 0.93 5.35 1.62
CA ASN A 350 0.31 5.20 0.30
C ASN A 350 1.33 5.32 -0.84
N PHE A 351 2.56 5.79 -0.57
CA PHE A 351 3.59 5.95 -1.58
C PHE A 351 4.99 5.62 -1.03
N PRO A 352 5.39 4.33 -1.05
CA PRO A 352 6.58 3.85 -0.34
C PRO A 352 7.89 4.11 -1.10
N ILE A 353 8.07 5.34 -1.61
CA ILE A 353 9.22 5.69 -2.44
C ILE A 353 10.55 5.60 -1.68
N HIS A 354 10.49 5.73 -0.35
CA HIS A 354 11.61 5.58 0.56
C HIS A 354 12.22 4.15 0.58
N PHE A 355 11.52 3.12 0.08
CA PHE A 355 12.06 1.76 0.03
C PHE A 355 13.26 1.58 -0.91
N PHE A 356 13.32 2.41 -1.96
CA PHE A 356 14.38 2.36 -2.97
C PHE A 356 15.17 3.66 -3.05
N ASP A 357 14.79 4.66 -2.26
CA ASP A 357 15.53 5.91 -2.21
C ASP A 357 16.86 5.72 -1.49
N THR A 358 17.88 6.41 -1.99
CA THR A 358 19.22 6.41 -1.40
C THR A 358 19.74 7.83 -1.34
N PHE A 359 20.63 8.11 -0.39
CA PHE A 359 21.20 9.43 -0.17
C PHE A 359 21.83 10.02 -1.44
N LEU A 360 22.70 9.26 -2.10
CA LEU A 360 23.30 9.61 -3.38
C LEU A 360 22.94 8.53 -4.42
N PRO A 361 21.89 8.77 -5.22
CA PRO A 361 21.37 7.73 -6.11
C PRO A 361 22.35 7.41 -7.24
N ARG A 362 22.53 6.10 -7.49
CA ARG A 362 23.32 5.57 -8.63
C ARG A 362 22.45 5.18 -9.83
N ARG A 363 21.14 5.17 -9.65
CA ARG A 363 20.11 5.00 -10.69
C ARG A 363 18.90 5.86 -10.33
N PRO A 364 18.08 6.29 -11.30
CA PRO A 364 16.84 6.99 -11.02
C PRO A 364 15.81 6.09 -10.34
N THR A 365 15.07 6.65 -9.39
CA THR A 365 13.90 6.01 -8.79
C THR A 365 12.66 6.81 -9.17
N PHE A 366 11.95 6.37 -10.19
CA PHE A 366 10.77 7.06 -10.68
C PHE A 366 9.55 6.81 -9.81
N GLY A 367 8.73 7.84 -9.64
CA GLY A 367 7.48 7.81 -8.92
C GLY A 367 6.31 8.15 -9.82
N ILE A 368 5.20 7.42 -9.71
CA ILE A 368 3.93 7.78 -10.36
C ILE A 368 2.86 7.94 -9.29
N THR A 369 2.42 9.17 -9.08
CA THR A 369 1.38 9.52 -8.11
C THR A 369 0.08 9.86 -8.81
N LEU A 370 -1.04 9.61 -8.12
CA LEU A 370 -2.38 9.98 -8.56
C LEU A 370 -2.96 11.00 -7.58
N THR A 371 -3.52 12.06 -8.12
CA THR A 371 -4.09 13.19 -7.35
C THR A 371 -5.39 13.65 -7.97
N ASP A 372 -6.18 14.40 -7.20
CA ASP A 372 -7.42 14.97 -7.70
C ASP A 372 -7.14 16.17 -8.62
N TRP A 373 -7.80 16.17 -9.78
CA TRP A 373 -7.78 17.29 -10.70
C TRP A 373 -8.74 18.39 -10.22
N ASN A 374 -8.24 19.62 -10.21
CA ASN A 374 -9.03 20.81 -9.93
C ASN A 374 -8.84 21.82 -11.06
N ALA A 375 -9.92 22.19 -11.75
CA ALA A 375 -9.87 23.10 -12.89
C ALA A 375 -9.20 24.45 -12.58
N ALA A 376 -9.46 25.02 -11.41
CA ALA A 376 -8.91 26.33 -11.02
C ALA A 376 -7.39 26.27 -10.79
N ARG A 377 -6.88 25.15 -10.27
CA ARG A 377 -5.45 24.96 -10.00
C ARG A 377 -4.68 24.43 -11.21
N HIS A 378 -5.23 23.42 -11.86
CA HIS A 378 -4.51 22.60 -12.82
C HIS A 378 -4.81 22.98 -14.27
N ARG A 379 -5.85 23.80 -14.50
CA ARG A 379 -6.36 24.10 -15.85
C ARG A 379 -6.57 22.79 -16.60
N GLU A 380 -6.09 22.65 -17.83
CA GLU A 380 -6.22 21.44 -18.64
C GLU A 380 -5.11 20.41 -18.41
N ILE A 381 -4.14 20.68 -17.51
CA ILE A 381 -2.97 19.81 -17.32
C ILE A 381 -3.34 18.60 -16.48
N ARG A 382 -3.28 17.41 -17.12
CA ARG A 382 -3.58 16.10 -16.51
C ARG A 382 -2.34 15.34 -16.07
N VAL A 383 -1.24 15.46 -16.81
CA VAL A 383 0.04 14.83 -16.49
C VAL A 383 1.07 15.92 -16.23
N PHE A 384 1.67 15.92 -15.05
CA PHE A 384 2.59 16.97 -14.62
C PHE A 384 3.86 16.38 -14.02
N LEU A 385 5.00 16.74 -14.58
CA LEU A 385 6.31 16.50 -13.97
C LEU A 385 6.90 17.84 -13.52
N PRO A 386 7.21 18.01 -12.23
CA PRO A 386 7.77 19.26 -11.75
C PRO A 386 9.15 19.56 -12.35
N LYS A 387 9.29 20.70 -13.04
CA LYS A 387 10.55 21.11 -13.71
C LYS A 387 11.31 22.23 -13.00
N ARG A 388 10.59 23.09 -12.26
CA ARG A 388 11.20 24.25 -11.61
C ARG A 388 11.92 23.78 -10.35
N TRP A 389 13.14 24.25 -10.16
CA TRP A 389 13.97 23.95 -8.99
C TRP A 389 13.48 24.68 -7.73
N ARG A 390 12.80 25.84 -7.88
CA ARG A 390 11.99 26.45 -6.82
C ARG A 390 10.53 26.06 -7.00
N GLN A 391 10.00 25.34 -6.04
CA GLN A 391 8.58 25.05 -5.91
C GLN A 391 8.11 25.59 -4.56
N SER A 392 6.85 26.00 -4.49
CA SER A 392 6.27 26.28 -3.19
C SER A 392 6.21 24.98 -2.41
N THR A 393 6.60 25.04 -1.13
CA THR A 393 6.38 23.97 -0.16
C THR A 393 4.96 24.02 0.41
N ASP A 394 4.17 25.04 0.08
CA ASP A 394 2.80 25.16 0.53
C ASP A 394 1.91 24.13 -0.16
N LEU A 395 1.20 23.37 0.66
CA LEU A 395 0.25 22.39 0.18
C LEU A 395 -1.06 23.04 -0.28
N PRO A 396 -1.73 22.44 -1.27
CA PRO A 396 -3.05 22.89 -1.69
C PRO A 396 -4.07 22.82 -0.53
N ILE A 397 -4.79 23.93 -0.29
CA ILE A 397 -5.79 24.02 0.78
C ILE A 397 -7.13 23.46 0.30
N ALA A 398 -7.64 22.39 0.91
CA ALA A 398 -8.99 21.89 0.64
C ALA A 398 -10.00 22.48 1.64
N PRO A 399 -11.18 22.96 1.19
CA PRO A 399 -12.23 23.38 2.10
C PRO A 399 -12.85 22.17 2.83
N ILE A 400 -13.13 22.32 4.11
CA ILE A 400 -13.85 21.33 4.92
C ILE A 400 -15.26 21.86 5.13
N VAL A 401 -16.23 21.30 4.41
CA VAL A 401 -17.62 21.81 4.40
C VAL A 401 -18.54 20.92 5.25
N GLY A 402 -18.31 19.61 5.29
CA GLY A 402 -19.11 18.66 6.05
C GLY A 402 -18.33 17.74 6.99
N LEU A 403 -19.06 17.00 7.82
CA LEU A 403 -18.49 15.99 8.74
C LEU A 403 -17.75 14.87 7.99
N GLY A 404 -18.23 14.49 6.80
CA GLY A 404 -17.56 13.51 5.94
C GLY A 404 -16.21 14.00 5.44
N ASP A 405 -16.15 15.25 4.97
CA ASP A 405 -14.90 15.89 4.53
C ASP A 405 -13.93 15.99 5.69
N PHE A 406 -14.41 16.39 6.88
CA PHE A 406 -13.58 16.49 8.08
C PHE A 406 -12.95 15.14 8.48
N ALA A 407 -13.75 14.08 8.55
CA ALA A 407 -13.26 12.74 8.88
C ALA A 407 -12.29 12.20 7.79
N GLY A 408 -12.61 12.46 6.52
CA GLY A 408 -11.75 12.12 5.38
C GLY A 408 -10.40 12.85 5.44
N SER A 409 -10.41 14.16 5.74
CA SER A 409 -9.20 14.96 5.90
C SER A 409 -8.34 14.47 7.06
N ILE A 410 -8.91 14.12 8.22
CA ILE A 410 -8.14 13.53 9.33
C ILE A 410 -7.42 12.25 8.88
N LEU A 411 -8.15 11.37 8.19
CA LEU A 411 -7.59 10.10 7.73
C LEU A 411 -6.49 10.31 6.68
N GLN A 412 -6.71 11.20 5.72
CA GLN A 412 -5.73 11.51 4.68
C GLN A 412 -4.49 12.17 5.29
N THR A 413 -4.66 13.13 6.19
CA THR A 413 -3.54 13.75 6.91
C THR A 413 -2.75 12.70 7.68
N ALA A 414 -3.40 11.79 8.42
CA ALA A 414 -2.68 10.74 9.15
C ALA A 414 -1.87 9.80 8.24
N ARG A 415 -2.32 9.58 7.01
CA ARG A 415 -1.73 8.62 6.05
C ARG A 415 -0.68 9.20 5.12
N GLU A 416 -0.93 10.41 4.60
CA GLU A 416 -0.22 10.92 3.41
C GLU A 416 0.68 12.13 3.70
N TRP A 417 0.62 12.73 4.90
CA TRP A 417 1.30 14.01 5.17
C TRP A 417 2.81 13.93 4.91
N GLN A 418 3.47 12.90 5.45
CA GLN A 418 4.92 12.74 5.33
C GLN A 418 5.32 12.48 3.87
N ASP A 419 4.64 11.55 3.19
CA ASP A 419 4.92 11.21 1.79
C ASP A 419 4.71 12.45 0.88
N THR A 420 3.70 13.26 1.17
CA THR A 420 3.38 14.47 0.40
C THR A 420 4.46 15.54 0.59
N LEU A 421 4.84 15.86 1.84
CA LEU A 421 5.89 16.84 2.11
C LEU A 421 7.24 16.39 1.51
N GLN A 422 7.58 15.11 1.64
CA GLN A 422 8.80 14.55 1.06
C GLN A 422 8.82 14.70 -0.47
N SER A 423 7.68 14.50 -1.14
CA SER A 423 7.58 14.59 -2.60
C SER A 423 7.80 16.00 -3.16
N LEU A 424 7.67 17.04 -2.32
CA LEU A 424 7.90 18.44 -2.72
C LEU A 424 9.36 18.88 -2.58
N LEU A 425 10.19 18.08 -1.91
CA LEU A 425 11.60 18.45 -1.72
C LEU A 425 12.34 18.50 -3.06
N PRO A 426 13.24 19.48 -3.26
CA PRO A 426 14.21 19.46 -4.34
C PRO A 426 15.02 18.16 -4.31
N GLY A 427 15.25 17.53 -5.46
CA GLY A 427 15.83 16.18 -5.46
C GLY A 427 14.80 15.07 -5.25
N TYR A 428 13.51 15.39 -5.08
CA TYR A 428 12.42 14.39 -5.00
C TYR A 428 11.31 14.68 -6.00
N ALA A 429 10.90 15.94 -6.13
CA ALA A 429 9.75 16.31 -6.98
C ALA A 429 9.96 15.94 -8.46
N GLU A 430 11.16 16.17 -9.01
CA GLU A 430 11.43 16.03 -10.44
C GLU A 430 11.51 14.57 -10.94
N ARG A 431 11.47 13.58 -10.04
CA ARG A 431 11.39 12.15 -10.38
C ARG A 431 9.99 11.57 -10.18
N ILE A 432 9.03 12.37 -9.73
CA ILE A 432 7.66 11.96 -9.43
C ILE A 432 6.72 12.63 -10.43
N VAL A 433 6.13 11.84 -11.32
CA VAL A 433 5.09 12.35 -12.23
C VAL A 433 3.73 12.25 -11.54
N GLU A 434 2.98 13.33 -11.62
CA GLU A 434 1.62 13.45 -11.10
C GLU A 434 0.62 13.25 -12.23
N VAL A 435 -0.27 12.25 -12.08
CA VAL A 435 -1.42 12.05 -12.95
C VAL A 435 -2.67 12.49 -12.20
N ARG A 436 -3.29 13.56 -12.69
CA ARG A 436 -4.43 14.25 -12.09
C ARG A 436 -5.73 13.69 -12.66
N LEU A 437 -6.56 13.13 -11.80
CA LEU A 437 -7.79 12.43 -12.16
C LEU A 437 -9.01 13.28 -11.78
N ASP A 438 -10.03 13.33 -12.64
CA ASP A 438 -11.25 14.10 -12.38
C ASP A 438 -12.10 13.40 -11.31
N PRO A 439 -12.22 13.91 -10.08
CA PRO A 439 -12.86 13.16 -8.99
C PRO A 439 -14.33 12.79 -9.26
N GLU A 440 -15.01 13.47 -10.21
CA GLU A 440 -16.39 13.13 -10.58
C GLU A 440 -16.50 11.95 -11.56
N LYS A 441 -15.47 11.73 -12.38
CA LYS A 441 -15.50 10.77 -13.51
C LYS A 441 -14.41 9.70 -13.43
N GLU A 442 -13.27 10.09 -12.89
CA GLU A 442 -11.98 9.42 -12.87
C GLU A 442 -11.42 9.51 -11.45
N GLY A 443 -11.69 8.54 -10.59
CA GLY A 443 -11.11 8.54 -9.25
C GLY A 443 -11.95 7.81 -8.22
N GLY A 444 -11.39 7.67 -7.02
CA GLY A 444 -12.06 7.04 -5.88
C GLY A 444 -12.51 5.62 -6.14
N LEU A 445 -13.56 5.17 -5.43
CA LEU A 445 -14.16 3.84 -5.59
C LEU A 445 -15.07 3.72 -6.83
N ASN A 446 -14.90 4.57 -7.85
CA ASN A 446 -15.70 4.51 -9.06
C ASN A 446 -15.27 3.34 -9.95
N LEU A 447 -15.87 2.18 -9.71
CA LEU A 447 -15.65 0.95 -10.47
C LEU A 447 -16.46 0.91 -11.78
N THR A 448 -17.39 1.87 -12.00
CA THR A 448 -18.27 1.98 -13.18
C THR A 448 -17.78 3.06 -14.15
N MET A 449 -16.56 2.93 -14.68
CA MET A 449 -16.02 3.91 -15.64
C MET A 449 -16.50 3.62 -17.07
N SER A 450 -16.70 4.69 -17.87
CA SER A 450 -17.04 4.54 -19.29
C SER A 450 -15.82 4.10 -20.11
N LYS A 451 -16.03 3.46 -21.26
CA LYS A 451 -14.94 3.06 -22.16
C LYS A 451 -14.03 4.24 -22.56
N GLY A 452 -14.60 5.39 -22.89
CA GLY A 452 -13.81 6.59 -23.23
C GLY A 452 -13.01 7.14 -22.04
N THR A 453 -13.55 7.02 -20.81
CA THR A 453 -12.82 7.37 -19.59
C THR A 453 -11.59 6.48 -19.41
N ILE A 454 -11.75 5.16 -19.60
CA ILE A 454 -10.65 4.20 -19.52
C ILE A 454 -9.58 4.49 -20.58
N GLU A 455 -9.98 4.76 -21.83
CA GLU A 455 -9.05 5.11 -22.92
C GLU A 455 -8.23 6.37 -22.58
N ASN A 456 -8.83 7.39 -21.96
CA ASN A 456 -8.11 8.55 -21.46
C ASN A 456 -7.12 8.20 -20.34
N LEU A 457 -7.50 7.36 -19.39
CA LEU A 457 -6.60 6.92 -18.30
C LEU A 457 -5.39 6.15 -18.82
N VAL A 458 -5.60 5.27 -19.80
CA VAL A 458 -4.53 4.54 -20.51
C VAL A 458 -3.57 5.51 -21.18
N GLU A 459 -4.11 6.54 -21.85
CA GLU A 459 -3.32 7.58 -22.49
C GLU A 459 -2.56 8.46 -21.49
N TYR A 460 -3.14 8.81 -20.35
CA TYR A 460 -2.43 9.51 -19.27
C TYR A 460 -1.28 8.67 -18.71
N GLY A 461 -1.48 7.36 -18.56
CA GLY A 461 -0.41 6.42 -18.20
C GLY A 461 0.75 6.44 -19.18
N ARG A 462 0.45 6.35 -20.48
CA ARG A 462 1.46 6.44 -21.55
C ARG A 462 2.21 7.77 -21.48
N GLN A 463 1.49 8.89 -21.38
CA GLN A 463 2.09 10.22 -21.25
C GLN A 463 2.97 10.34 -20.00
N ALA A 464 2.57 9.76 -18.88
CA ALA A 464 3.35 9.78 -17.64
C ALA A 464 4.69 9.05 -17.82
N GLY A 465 4.67 7.83 -18.37
CA GLY A 465 5.89 7.07 -18.65
C GLY A 465 6.79 7.75 -19.70
N THR A 466 6.22 8.29 -20.78
CA THR A 466 6.99 9.08 -21.77
C THR A 466 7.58 10.34 -21.14
N THR A 467 6.84 11.05 -20.28
CA THR A 467 7.32 12.28 -19.62
C THR A 467 8.50 11.98 -18.71
N LEU A 468 8.41 10.93 -17.88
CA LEU A 468 9.50 10.48 -17.02
C LEU A 468 10.74 10.09 -17.82
N THR A 469 10.57 9.41 -18.95
CA THR A 469 11.73 8.90 -19.71
C THR A 469 12.36 9.93 -20.64
N SER A 470 11.60 10.92 -21.13
CA SER A 470 12.07 11.91 -22.10
C SER A 470 12.55 13.21 -21.47
N GLN A 471 12.00 13.62 -20.32
CA GLN A 471 12.25 14.94 -19.73
C GLN A 471 13.14 14.89 -18.49
N PHE A 472 13.46 13.68 -18.01
CA PHE A 472 14.29 13.50 -16.82
C PHE A 472 15.78 13.53 -17.15
N ASP A 473 16.49 14.44 -16.48
CA ASP A 473 17.95 14.52 -16.49
C ASP A 473 18.49 13.95 -15.17
N PHE A 474 19.21 12.84 -15.27
CA PHE A 474 19.69 12.13 -14.08
C PHE A 474 20.86 12.83 -13.40
N ASP A 475 21.73 13.52 -14.14
CA ASP A 475 22.87 14.21 -13.53
C ASP A 475 22.42 15.49 -12.83
N GLU A 476 21.48 16.23 -13.41
CA GLU A 476 20.82 17.36 -12.74
C GLU A 476 20.06 16.90 -11.48
N HIS A 477 19.38 15.74 -11.54
CA HIS A 477 18.74 15.15 -10.37
C HIS A 477 19.77 14.80 -9.27
N ARG A 478 20.88 14.13 -9.63
CA ARG A 478 21.95 13.80 -8.67
C ARG A 478 22.57 15.04 -8.05
N TRP A 479 22.74 16.11 -8.83
CA TRP A 479 23.20 17.41 -8.34
C TRP A 479 22.25 17.98 -7.29
N ARG A 480 20.94 18.03 -7.57
CA ARG A 480 19.93 18.51 -6.62
C ARG A 480 19.83 17.66 -5.36
N ARG A 481 19.96 16.33 -5.49
CA ARG A 481 20.07 15.40 -4.35
C ARG A 481 21.24 15.75 -3.45
N ALA A 482 22.42 15.97 -4.04
CA ALA A 482 23.61 16.36 -3.30
C ALA A 482 23.43 17.71 -2.59
N LEU A 483 22.85 18.72 -3.27
CA LEU A 483 22.59 20.02 -2.66
C LEU A 483 21.52 20.01 -1.57
N SER A 484 20.63 19.02 -1.56
CA SER A 484 19.62 18.89 -0.50
C SER A 484 20.13 18.07 0.69
N LEU A 485 21.15 17.22 0.49
CA LEU A 485 21.68 16.31 1.51
C LEU A 485 22.95 16.83 2.20
N LEU A 486 23.93 17.29 1.40
CA LEU A 486 25.26 17.63 1.92
C LEU A 486 25.26 18.78 2.94
N PRO A 487 24.43 19.84 2.80
CA PRO A 487 24.31 20.87 3.85
C PRO A 487 23.81 20.32 5.19
N GLU A 488 22.87 19.38 5.14
CA GLU A 488 22.32 18.72 6.33
C GLU A 488 23.33 17.76 6.96
N LEU A 489 24.08 17.02 6.13
CA LEU A 489 25.17 16.17 6.60
C LEU A 489 26.29 16.99 7.25
N GLU A 490 26.70 18.10 6.64
CA GLU A 490 27.69 19.01 7.21
C GLU A 490 27.21 19.56 8.56
N THR A 491 25.97 20.01 8.64
CA THR A 491 25.35 20.48 9.89
C THR A 491 25.30 19.39 10.96
N THR A 492 24.92 18.17 10.58
CA THR A 492 24.93 16.99 11.46
C THR A 492 26.33 16.68 11.97
N LEU A 493 27.35 16.76 11.11
CA LEU A 493 28.75 16.50 11.48
C LEU A 493 29.31 17.57 12.42
N ARG A 494 28.97 18.85 12.22
CA ARG A 494 29.30 19.92 13.18
C ARG A 494 28.67 19.64 14.55
N GLY A 495 27.39 19.28 14.58
CA GLY A 495 26.70 18.90 15.83
C GLY A 495 27.30 17.65 16.50
N PHE A 496 27.70 16.66 15.69
CA PHE A 496 28.40 15.47 16.13
C PHE A 496 29.75 15.82 16.76
N ALA A 497 30.57 16.66 16.13
CA ALA A 497 31.87 17.08 16.65
C ALA A 497 31.75 17.77 18.01
N THR A 498 30.80 18.70 18.14
CA THR A 498 30.50 19.38 19.42
C THR A 498 30.11 18.36 20.49
N SER A 499 29.18 17.46 20.18
CA SER A 499 28.71 16.44 21.13
C SER A 499 29.78 15.41 21.49
N HIS A 500 30.66 15.09 20.53
CA HIS A 500 31.75 14.13 20.69
C HIS A 500 32.78 14.62 21.71
N ALA A 501 33.13 15.90 21.66
CA ALA A 501 34.12 16.53 22.53
C ALA A 501 33.54 17.07 23.84
N SER A 502 32.24 17.37 23.88
CA SER A 502 31.60 17.97 25.05
C SER A 502 31.23 16.94 26.11
N ARG A 503 31.25 17.38 27.37
CA ARG A 503 30.58 16.65 28.46
C ARG A 503 29.06 16.79 28.31
N PRO A 504 28.26 15.87 28.89
CA PRO A 504 26.81 16.04 28.88
C PRO A 504 26.40 17.35 29.55
N ASP A 505 25.38 18.00 29.00
CA ASP A 505 24.90 19.29 29.51
C ASP A 505 24.47 19.19 30.98
N GLY A 506 25.04 20.05 31.82
CA GLY A 506 24.76 20.10 33.26
C GLY A 506 25.35 18.93 34.07
N ALA A 507 26.21 18.10 33.49
CA ALA A 507 26.87 17.02 34.21
C ALA A 507 28.05 17.49 35.07
N ASP A 508 28.43 16.65 36.04
CA ASP A 508 29.61 16.86 36.88
C ASP A 508 30.90 16.96 36.04
N PRO A 509 31.95 17.65 36.53
CA PRO A 509 33.23 17.77 35.82
C PRO A 509 33.90 16.44 35.49
N ASP A 510 33.55 15.37 36.20
CA ASP A 510 34.11 14.02 36.01
C ASP A 510 33.30 13.18 35.01
N ALA A 511 32.21 13.71 34.45
CA ALA A 511 31.43 13.00 33.44
C ALA A 511 32.26 12.78 32.17
N LEU A 512 32.19 11.55 31.64
CA LEU A 512 32.88 11.16 30.41
C LEU A 512 32.24 11.84 29.19
N THR A 513 33.09 12.25 28.25
CA THR A 513 32.67 12.70 26.92
C THR A 513 32.36 11.48 26.04
N TYR A 514 31.73 11.69 24.89
CA TYR A 514 31.57 10.59 23.93
C TYR A 514 32.90 10.06 23.42
N ALA A 515 33.92 10.91 23.23
CA ALA A 515 35.27 10.47 22.88
C ALA A 515 35.82 9.44 23.87
N ALA A 516 35.66 9.68 25.18
CA ALA A 516 36.07 8.74 26.22
C ALA A 516 35.13 7.52 26.32
N ILE A 517 33.81 7.71 26.19
CA ILE A 517 32.83 6.60 26.25
C ILE A 517 33.07 5.55 25.17
N LEU A 518 33.45 5.96 23.96
CA LEU A 518 33.61 5.02 22.85
C LEU A 518 34.86 4.14 22.99
N GLY A 519 35.89 4.58 23.71
CA GLY A 519 37.14 3.85 23.93
C GLY A 519 37.30 3.24 25.32
N GLU A 520 37.06 4.02 26.37
CA GLU A 520 37.50 3.71 27.74
C GLU A 520 36.38 3.13 28.62
N TYR A 521 35.11 3.47 28.36
CA TYR A 521 33.99 3.00 29.17
C TYR A 521 33.83 1.47 29.08
N GLU A 522 33.49 0.80 30.17
CA GLU A 522 33.20 -0.64 30.18
C GLU A 522 31.67 -0.86 30.07
N PRO A 523 31.14 -1.15 28.87
CA PRO A 523 29.70 -1.29 28.69
C PRO A 523 29.17 -2.60 29.27
N ARG A 524 28.01 -2.54 29.92
CA ARG A 524 27.27 -3.72 30.42
C ARG A 524 26.37 -4.38 29.38
N SER A 525 26.36 -3.85 28.15
CA SER A 525 25.53 -4.32 27.04
C SER A 525 26.30 -4.16 25.73
N TYR A 526 26.05 -5.04 24.75
CA TYR A 526 26.78 -5.07 23.48
C TYR A 526 28.30 -5.05 23.70
N GLU A 527 28.80 -6.09 24.37
CA GLU A 527 30.21 -6.24 24.78
C GLU A 527 31.12 -6.39 23.56
N ASN A 528 31.57 -5.26 23.03
CA ASN A 528 32.56 -5.22 21.96
C ASN A 528 33.98 -5.32 22.55
N PRO A 529 34.88 -6.12 21.96
CA PRO A 529 36.26 -6.24 22.43
C PRO A 529 36.96 -4.89 22.50
N ALA A 530 37.73 -4.64 23.57
CA ALA A 530 38.51 -3.41 23.73
C ALA A 530 39.40 -3.10 22.49
N PRO A 531 40.10 -4.07 21.87
CA PRO A 531 40.87 -3.79 20.65
C PRO A 531 40.03 -3.24 19.50
N TRP A 532 38.79 -3.70 19.30
CA TRP A 532 37.92 -3.17 18.25
C TRP A 532 37.46 -1.75 18.59
N ARG A 533 37.15 -1.48 19.86
CA ARG A 533 36.74 -0.13 20.30
C ARG A 533 37.86 0.89 20.10
N GLU A 534 39.09 0.52 20.47
CA GLU A 534 40.27 1.38 20.39
C GLU A 534 40.79 1.56 18.96
N THR A 535 40.73 0.54 18.12
CA THR A 535 41.34 0.58 16.77
C THR A 535 40.35 0.83 15.64
N VAL A 536 39.05 0.63 15.87
CA VAL A 536 38.01 0.79 14.85
C VAL A 536 36.99 1.86 15.25
N LEU A 537 36.30 1.70 16.38
CA LEU A 537 35.19 2.59 16.76
C LEU A 537 35.65 4.01 17.08
N ALA A 538 36.60 4.16 18.00
CA ALA A 538 37.07 5.47 18.44
C ALA A 538 37.79 6.24 17.31
N PRO A 539 38.70 5.65 16.51
CA PRO A 539 39.31 6.35 15.38
C PRO A 539 38.30 6.77 14.31
N PHE A 540 37.29 5.93 14.03
CA PHE A 540 36.21 6.29 13.10
C PHE A 540 35.40 7.47 13.61
N ALA A 541 35.00 7.46 14.88
CA ALA A 541 34.27 8.57 15.50
C ALA A 541 35.11 9.86 15.51
N SER A 542 36.41 9.77 15.84
CA SER A 542 37.33 10.92 15.80
C SER A 542 37.43 11.51 14.40
N ALA A 543 37.58 10.68 13.36
CA ALA A 543 37.65 11.17 11.98
C ALA A 543 36.38 11.91 11.55
N LEU A 544 35.19 11.45 11.99
CA LEU A 544 33.93 12.16 11.74
C LEU A 544 33.88 13.50 12.50
N ALA A 545 34.36 13.53 13.75
CA ALA A 545 34.45 14.75 14.54
C ALA A 545 35.43 15.76 13.93
N ASP A 546 36.55 15.30 13.37
CA ASP A 546 37.54 16.16 12.70
C ASP A 546 36.95 16.84 11.46
N ILE A 547 36.15 16.11 10.67
CA ILE A 547 35.41 16.69 9.54
C ILE A 547 34.44 17.77 10.04
N GLY A 548 33.70 17.50 11.11
CA GLY A 548 32.77 18.45 11.71
C GLY A 548 33.45 19.70 12.26
N THR A 549 34.57 19.54 12.98
CA THR A 549 35.40 20.65 13.49
C THR A 549 35.93 21.49 12.34
N ALA A 550 36.50 20.86 11.30
CA ALA A 550 37.00 21.57 10.14
C ALA A 550 35.90 22.36 9.39
N ALA A 551 34.67 21.83 9.35
CA ALA A 551 33.53 22.57 8.79
C ALA A 551 33.10 23.74 9.69
N GLN A 552 33.16 23.58 11.01
CA GLN A 552 32.86 24.64 11.98
C GLN A 552 33.87 25.78 11.92
N ASP A 553 35.17 25.46 11.78
CA ASP A 553 36.25 26.44 11.71
C ASP A 553 36.21 27.30 10.44
N ARG A 554 35.67 26.75 9.35
CA ARG A 554 35.54 27.43 8.05
C ARG A 554 34.24 28.22 7.90
N LEU A 555 33.29 28.05 8.81
CA LEU A 555 31.98 28.70 8.73
C LEU A 555 32.13 30.22 8.88
N GLY A 556 31.62 30.98 7.92
CA GLY A 556 31.73 32.44 7.89
C GLY A 556 33.04 32.96 7.30
N CYS A 557 33.93 32.10 6.79
CA CYS A 557 35.17 32.51 6.13
C CYS A 557 34.91 33.11 4.73
N THR A 558 35.86 33.90 4.22
CA THR A 558 35.82 34.46 2.86
C THR A 558 37.12 34.11 2.12
N PRO A 559 37.07 33.48 0.92
CA PRO A 559 35.87 33.09 0.16
C PRO A 559 35.02 32.03 0.87
N VAL A 560 33.81 31.77 0.37
CA VAL A 560 32.92 30.72 0.92
C VAL A 560 33.64 29.38 0.92
N GLU A 561 33.69 28.73 2.08
CA GLU A 561 34.47 27.51 2.30
C GLU A 561 33.64 26.31 2.80
N THR A 562 32.35 26.52 3.11
CA THR A 562 31.43 25.46 3.56
C THR A 562 30.32 25.19 2.54
N VAL A 563 29.71 24.00 2.63
CA VAL A 563 28.61 23.61 1.74
C VAL A 563 27.34 24.39 2.05
N VAL A 564 27.07 24.66 3.35
CA VAL A 564 25.86 25.38 3.79
C VAL A 564 25.80 26.82 3.33
N GLU A 565 26.95 27.45 3.07
CA GLU A 565 27.06 28.82 2.58
C GLU A 565 26.90 28.94 1.04
N GLY A 566 26.86 27.80 0.35
CA GLY A 566 26.61 27.74 -1.09
C GLY A 566 25.17 28.13 -1.47
N THR A 567 24.90 28.17 -2.77
CA THR A 567 23.53 28.31 -3.28
C THR A 567 22.80 26.98 -3.17
N VAL A 568 22.25 26.70 -1.98
CA VAL A 568 21.55 25.46 -1.66
C VAL A 568 20.04 25.69 -1.54
N PRO A 569 19.19 24.66 -1.74
CA PRO A 569 17.76 24.80 -1.52
C PRO A 569 17.44 25.07 -0.05
N ALA A 570 16.50 25.98 0.21
CA ALA A 570 15.95 26.16 1.55
C ALA A 570 14.98 25.01 1.84
N VAL A 571 15.46 23.99 2.55
CA VAL A 571 14.69 22.82 2.95
C VAL A 571 14.71 22.68 4.48
N ASP A 572 13.56 22.39 5.06
CA ASP A 572 13.44 21.99 6.47
C ASP A 572 13.43 20.45 6.52
N SER A 573 14.61 19.85 6.74
CA SER A 573 14.80 18.40 6.73
C SER A 573 15.86 18.01 7.75
N THR A 574 15.79 16.80 8.30
CA THR A 574 16.79 16.28 9.24
C THR A 574 17.17 14.84 8.94
N ILE A 575 18.45 14.48 9.12
CA ILE A 575 18.90 13.08 9.04
C ILE A 575 18.57 12.37 10.36
N ARG A 576 17.79 11.28 10.30
CA ARG A 576 17.35 10.52 11.49
C ARG A 576 17.55 9.02 11.35
N LEU A 577 17.86 8.36 12.46
CA LEU A 577 17.79 6.90 12.56
C LEU A 577 16.33 6.45 12.61
N MET A 578 15.88 5.69 11.60
CA MET A 578 14.52 5.17 11.52
C MET A 578 14.49 3.64 11.56
N ALA A 579 13.53 3.08 12.28
CA ALA A 579 13.30 1.64 12.29
C ALA A 579 12.68 1.18 10.95
N ALA A 580 13.19 0.08 10.39
CA ALA A 580 12.59 -0.54 9.21
C ALA A 580 11.19 -1.12 9.52
N THR A 581 10.30 -1.08 8.54
CA THR A 581 8.89 -1.49 8.69
C THR A 581 8.68 -2.97 8.94
N ASP A 582 9.55 -3.89 8.49
CA ASP A 582 9.46 -5.33 8.81
C ASP A 582 10.30 -5.72 10.05
N ARG A 583 11.14 -4.82 10.59
CA ARG A 583 12.00 -5.06 11.77
C ARG A 583 12.75 -6.40 11.75
N ALA A 584 13.11 -6.93 10.59
CA ALA A 584 13.95 -8.12 10.46
C ALA A 584 15.42 -7.66 10.39
N PRO A 585 16.23 -7.77 11.47
CA PRO A 585 17.65 -7.48 11.37
C PRO A 585 18.23 -8.51 10.40
N ARG A 586 18.84 -8.07 9.30
CA ARG A 586 19.68 -8.96 8.51
C ARG A 586 20.85 -9.35 9.41
N ARG A 587 20.80 -10.53 10.02
CA ARG A 587 22.02 -11.17 10.52
C ARG A 587 22.83 -11.46 9.27
N SER A 588 24.02 -10.92 9.15
CA SER A 588 24.95 -11.30 8.10
C SER A 588 25.21 -12.80 8.24
N THR A 589 24.52 -13.62 7.46
CA THR A 589 24.94 -14.98 7.17
C THR A 589 26.04 -14.87 6.12
N GLU A 590 27.16 -14.30 6.51
CA GLU A 590 28.45 -14.27 5.81
C GLU A 590 29.42 -13.54 6.72
N GLY A 591 30.13 -14.33 7.50
CA GLY A 591 31.34 -14.03 8.23
C GLY A 591 32.22 -15.26 8.14
#